data_AF-A0A9D5RA94-F1
#
_entry.id   AF-A0A9D5RA94-F1
#
_cell.length_a   1.000
_cell.length_b   1.000
_cell.length_c   1.000
_cell.angle_alpha   90.00
_cell.angle_beta   90.00
_cell.angle_gamma   90.00
#
_symmetry.space_group_name_H-M   'P 1'
#
loop_
_entity.id
_entity.type
_entity.pdbx_description
1 polymer ?
#
loop_
_entity_poly.entity_id
_entity_poly.type
_entity_poly.pdbx_seq_one_letter_code
_entity_poly.pdbx_strand_id
1 'polypeptide(L)' 'MKEYIHFDTEKYITFNVVYKDDERKLAIVASSSEGKISVLEYEIKEDSNGEYFEYGRFFEKIYFNDFEEVKEVI' A
#
# COMPACT_ATOMS: atom_id res chain seq x y z
N MET A 1 6.48 -3.46 10.99
CA MET A 1 5.72 -2.73 9.95
C MET A 1 5.50 -3.68 8.77
N LYS A 2 4.53 -3.43 7.87
CA LYS A 2 4.32 -4.23 6.65
C LYS A 2 4.71 -3.40 5.43
N GLU A 3 5.43 -3.99 4.46
CA GLU A 3 5.98 -3.29 3.30
C GLU A 3 5.69 -4.00 1.97
N TYR A 4 5.43 -3.23 0.92
CA TYR A 4 5.30 -3.69 -0.46
C TYR A 4 6.08 -2.78 -1.41
N ILE A 5 6.81 -3.35 -2.38
CA ILE A 5 7.57 -2.58 -3.38
C ILE A 5 6.89 -2.73 -4.74
N HIS A 6 6.43 -1.61 -5.29
CA HIS A 6 5.80 -1.51 -6.61
C HIS A 6 6.75 -0.87 -7.63
N PHE A 7 6.67 -1.29 -8.89
CA PHE A 7 7.37 -0.63 -10.00
C PHE A 7 6.37 0.02 -10.96
N ASP A 8 6.24 1.35 -10.87
CA ASP A 8 5.33 2.20 -11.67
C ASP A 8 5.93 2.50 -13.06
N THR A 9 6.50 1.50 -13.73
CA THR A 9 7.16 1.61 -15.05
C THR A 9 8.40 2.53 -15.17
N GLU A 10 8.53 3.54 -14.32
CA GLU A 10 9.63 4.52 -14.28
C GLU A 10 10.47 4.39 -13.02
N LYS A 11 9.84 4.07 -11.87
CA LYS A 11 10.51 4.07 -10.56
C LYS A 11 9.90 3.07 -9.59
N TYR A 12 10.68 2.74 -8.56
CA TYR A 12 10.23 1.97 -7.42
C TYR A 12 9.52 2.85 -6.40
N ILE A 13 8.40 2.36 -5.90
CA ILE A 13 7.60 2.97 -4.86
C ILE A 13 7.45 1.96 -3.74
N THR A 14 7.87 2.35 -2.54
CA THR A 14 7.68 1.54 -1.35
C THR A 14 6.39 1.99 -0.67
N PHE A 15 5.49 1.05 -0.41
CA PHE A 15 4.26 1.25 0.33
C PHE A 15 4.36 0.61 1.72
N ASN A 16 3.90 1.33 2.74
CA ASN A 16 3.77 0.82 4.09
C ASN A 16 2.34 1.08 4.59
N VAL A 17 1.67 0.04 5.08
CA VAL A 17 0.36 0.20 5.72
C VAL A 17 0.56 0.77 7.11
N VAL A 18 0.08 1.99 7.32
CA VAL A 18 0.16 2.70 8.61
C VAL A 18 -1.01 2.31 9.50
N TYR A 19 -2.21 2.24 8.90
CA TYR A 19 -3.45 1.91 9.59
C TYR A 19 -4.44 1.26 8.61
N LYS A 20 -5.25 0.32 9.11
CA LYS A 20 -6.31 -0.36 8.35
C LYS A 20 -7.53 -0.48 9.25
N ASP A 21 -8.68 -0.03 8.74
CA ASP A 21 -9.99 -0.10 9.38
C ASP A 21 -10.94 -0.87 8.47
N ASP A 22 -11.19 -2.14 8.83
CA ASP A 22 -12.02 -3.05 8.04
C ASP A 22 -13.51 -2.77 8.16
N GLU A 23 -13.94 -2.13 9.27
CA GLU A 23 -15.33 -1.73 9.46
C GLU A 23 -15.68 -0.54 8.55
N ARG A 24 -14.76 0.43 8.46
CA ARG A 24 -14.93 1.62 7.59
C ARG A 24 -14.47 1.40 6.15
N LYS A 25 -13.80 0.28 5.88
CA LYS A 25 -13.16 -0.03 4.59
C LYS A 25 -12.20 1.07 4.13
N LEU A 26 -11.33 1.50 5.05
CA LEU A 26 -10.31 2.54 4.81
C LEU A 26 -8.93 2.09 5.28
N ALA A 27 -7.90 2.46 4.52
CA ALA A 27 -6.51 2.25 4.88
C ALA A 27 -5.71 3.55 4.74
N ILE A 28 -4.84 3.83 5.72
CA ILE A 28 -3.83 4.88 5.62
C ILE A 28 -2.53 4.22 5.19
N VAL A 29 -2.02 4.63 4.03
CA VAL A 29 -0.83 4.06 3.41
C VAL A 29 0.21 5.17 3.20
N ALA A 30 1.41 4.94 3.73
CA ALA A 30 2.57 5.75 3.39
C ALA A 30 3.18 5.21 2.10
N SER A 31 3.50 6.10 1.16
CA SER A 31 4.28 5.78 -0.02
C SER A 31 5.57 6.60 -0.05
N SER A 32 6.67 5.97 -0.44
CA SER A 32 7.95 6.65 -0.60
C SER A 32 8.59 6.32 -1.94
N SER A 33 9.14 7.35 -2.59
CA SER A 33 9.91 7.23 -3.83
C SER A 33 10.87 8.40 -3.93
N GLU A 34 12.14 8.14 -4.26
CA GLU A 34 13.14 9.18 -4.59
C GLU A 34 13.25 10.30 -3.53
N GLY A 35 13.18 9.95 -2.25
CA GLY A 35 13.27 10.90 -1.13
C GLY A 35 12.00 11.70 -0.84
N LYS A 36 10.90 11.44 -1.56
CA LYS A 36 9.56 11.97 -1.23
C LYS A 36 8.75 10.93 -0.49
N ILE A 37 8.06 11.37 0.57
CA ILE A 37 7.11 10.56 1.33
C ILE A 37 5.75 11.25 1.25
N SER A 38 4.71 10.45 0.96
CA SER A 38 3.31 10.85 0.99
C SER A 38 2.54 9.91 1.89
N VAL A 39 1.53 10.41 2.60
CA VAL A 39 0.62 9.58 3.40
C VAL A 39 -0.79 9.87 2.91
N LEU A 40 -1.47 8.84 2.42
CA LEU A 40 -2.77 8.97 1.77
C LEU A 40 -3.75 7.94 2.35
N GLU A 41 -5.03 8.32 2.36
CA GLU A 41 -6.14 7.43 2.65
C GLU A 41 -6.62 6.77 1.37
N TYR A 42 -6.89 5.46 1.44
CA TYR A 42 -7.43 4.66 0.36
C TYR A 42 -8.69 3.91 0.83
N GLU A 43 -9.63 3.74 -0.09
CA GLU A 43 -10.73 2.78 0.08
C GLU A 43 -10.21 1.34 -0.03
N ILE A 44 -10.66 0.48 0.87
CA ILE A 44 -10.39 -0.96 0.84
C ILE A 44 -11.46 -1.64 0.00
N LYS A 45 -11.02 -2.29 -1.07
CA LYS A 45 -11.85 -3.11 -1.96
C LYS A 45 -11.52 -4.59 -1.77
N GLU A 46 -12.40 -5.46 -2.24
CA GLU A 46 -12.23 -6.90 -2.12
C GLU A 46 -12.65 -7.60 -3.42
N ASP A 47 -11.86 -8.57 -3.85
CA ASP A 47 -12.22 -9.51 -4.91
C ASP A 47 -11.77 -10.94 -4.55
N SER A 48 -11.83 -11.87 -5.51
CA SER A 48 -11.47 -13.27 -5.28
C SER A 48 -10.01 -13.51 -4.83
N ASN A 49 -9.11 -12.54 -5.02
CA ASN A 49 -7.71 -12.62 -4.60
C ASN A 49 -7.49 -12.00 -3.20
N GLY A 50 -8.50 -11.35 -2.63
CA GLY A 50 -8.48 -10.75 -1.29
C GLY A 50 -8.69 -9.24 -1.30
N GLU A 51 -8.35 -8.61 -0.18
CA GLU A 51 -8.50 -7.17 0.00
C GLU A 51 -7.32 -6.39 -0.63
N TYR A 52 -7.64 -5.27 -1.26
CA TYR A 52 -6.68 -4.40 -1.95
C TYR A 52 -7.07 -2.93 -1.90
N PHE A 53 -6.14 -2.07 -2.29
CA PHE A 53 -6.40 -0.69 -2.68
C PHE A 53 -5.93 -0.45 -4.11
N GLU A 54 -6.45 0.60 -4.75
CA GLU A 54 -6.06 0.98 -6.11
C GLU A 54 -5.05 2.12 -6.09
N TYR A 55 -3.97 1.97 -6.87
CA TYR A 55 -2.91 2.96 -7.01
C TYR A 55 -2.75 3.41 -8.47
N GLY A 56 -2.35 4.68 -8.64
CA GLY A 56 -1.97 5.22 -9.93
C GLY A 56 -3.14 5.47 -10.89
N ARG A 57 -2.82 5.91 -12.10
CA ARG A 57 -3.80 6.28 -13.13
C ARG A 57 -4.58 5.09 -13.67
N PHE A 58 -3.98 3.91 -13.60
CA PHE A 58 -4.54 2.68 -14.16
C PHE A 58 -5.26 1.83 -13.10
N PHE A 59 -5.45 2.36 -11.89
CA PHE A 59 -6.12 1.66 -10.79
C PHE A 59 -5.49 0.28 -10.52
N GLU A 60 -4.16 0.26 -10.45
CA GLU A 60 -3.41 -0.96 -10.17
C GLU A 60 -3.78 -1.48 -8.78
N LYS A 61 -4.12 -2.77 -8.70
CA LYS A 61 -4.54 -3.40 -7.45
C LYS A 61 -3.31 -3.79 -6.65
N ILE A 62 -3.17 -3.20 -5.47
CA ILE A 62 -2.13 -3.57 -4.50
C ILE A 62 -2.82 -4.33 -3.36
N TYR A 63 -2.58 -5.64 -3.30
CA TYR A 63 -3.22 -6.51 -2.31
C TYR A 63 -2.52 -6.41 -0.96
N PHE A 64 -3.30 -6.31 0.12
CA PHE A 64 -2.74 -6.22 1.47
C PHE A 64 -1.98 -7.50 1.89
N ASN A 65 -2.29 -8.63 1.28
CA ASN A 65 -1.61 -9.91 1.52
C ASN A 65 -0.22 -9.99 0.87
N ASP A 66 0.09 -9.12 -0.10
CA ASP A 66 1.40 -9.08 -0.75
C ASP A 66 2.43 -8.29 0.07
N PHE A 67 2.01 -7.65 1.17
CA PHE A 67 2.93 -6.93 2.04
C PHE A 67 3.69 -7.89 2.97
N GLU A 68 5.00 -7.75 3.00
CA GLU A 68 5.89 -8.53 3.85
C GLU A 68 6.11 -7.83 5.20
N GLU A 69 6.28 -8.63 6.28
CA GLU A 69 6.65 -8.09 7.58
C GLU A 69 8.11 -7.61 7.56
N VAL A 70 8.33 -6.32 7.80
CA VAL A 70 9.66 -5.75 8.00
C VAL A 70 9.90 -5.51 9.50
N LYS A 71 11.03 -6.03 9.97
CA LYS A 71 11.51 -5.82 11.34
C LYS A 71 12.09 -4.41 11.44
N GLU A 72 11.60 -3.63 12.38
CA GLU A 72 12.28 -2.41 12.79
C GLU A 72 13.54 -2.82 13.56
N VAL A 73 14.71 -2.54 13.00
CA VAL A 73 15.97 -2.61 13.74
C VAL A 73 16.12 -1.26 14.41
N ILE A 74 15.79 -1.21 15.71
CA ILE A 74 15.97 -0.05 16.59
C ILE A 74 17.33 -0.16 17.27
#